data_AF-A0AAD6YU06-F1
#
_entry.id   AF-A0AAD6YU06-F1
#
_cell.length_a   1.000
_cell.length_b   1.000
_cell.length_c   1.000
_cell.angle_alpha   90.00
_cell.angle_beta   90.00
_cell.angle_gamma   90.00
#
_symmetry.space_group_name_H-M   'P 1'
#
loop_
_entity.id
_entity.type
_entity.pdbx_description
1 polymer ?
#
loop_
_entity_poly.entity_id
_entity_poly.type
_entity_poly.pdbx_seq_one_letter_code
_entity_poly.pdbx_strand_id
1 'polypeptide(L)'
;MPFFNTHRTRHHRAFYRRDPDRVAGGYKAALANPNTTRQGRKNAKAELHAMGRSSHVSFMTKLKRALGIRKTPHRERKAEARRERGYGTRRDRHAREYEY
;
A
#
# COMPACT_ATOMS: atom_id res chain seq x y z
N MET A 1 18.57 37.23 1.46
CA MET A 1 17.49 36.55 0.70
C MET A 1 17.99 35.19 0.24
N PRO A 2 17.79 34.07 0.98
CA PRO A 2 18.14 32.74 0.48
C PRO A 2 16.92 32.00 -0.08
N PHE A 3 17.20 31.23 -1.12
CA PHE A 3 16.29 30.57 -2.04
C PHE A 3 15.57 29.37 -1.41
N PHE A 4 14.24 29.29 -1.54
CA PHE A 4 13.47 28.10 -1.18
C PHE A 4 13.76 26.96 -2.16
N ASN A 5 14.57 26.00 -1.71
CA ASN A 5 14.76 24.73 -2.40
C ASN A 5 13.49 23.88 -2.24
N THR A 6 12.65 23.85 -3.27
CA THR A 6 11.53 22.92 -3.36
C THR A 6 12.09 21.53 -3.61
N HIS A 7 12.00 20.65 -2.62
CA HIS A 7 12.20 19.21 -2.80
C HIS A 7 11.07 18.65 -3.70
N ARG A 8 11.13 18.92 -5.01
CA ARG A 8 10.38 18.14 -5.99
C ARG A 8 10.89 16.72 -5.86
N THR A 9 10.09 15.86 -5.23
CA THR A 9 10.26 14.42 -5.29
C THR A 9 10.21 14.04 -6.76
N ARG A 10 11.38 13.97 -7.41
CA ARG A 10 11.52 13.36 -8.70
C ARG A 10 11.10 11.91 -8.48
N HIS A 11 9.85 11.61 -8.80
CA HIS A 11 9.42 10.24 -8.98
C HIS A 11 10.26 9.72 -10.13
N HIS A 12 11.40 9.10 -9.78
CA HIS A 12 12.24 8.40 -10.72
C HIS A 12 11.31 7.46 -11.48
N ARG A 13 11.10 7.76 -12.77
CA ARG A 13 10.48 6.89 -13.75
C ARG A 13 11.44 5.71 -13.94
N ALA A 14 11.59 4.90 -12.90
CA ALA A 14 12.42 3.72 -12.89
C ALA A 14 11.63 2.65 -13.64
N PHE A 15 11.99 2.48 -14.90
CA PHE A 15 11.90 1.26 -15.69
C PHE A 15 10.64 0.39 -15.50
N TYR A 16 9.84 0.37 -16.56
CA TYR A 16 8.64 -0.42 -16.82
C TYR A 16 8.84 -1.95 -16.75
N ARG A 17 9.41 -2.50 -15.68
CA ARG A 17 9.24 -3.92 -15.40
C ARG A 17 7.82 -4.12 -14.90
N ARG A 18 7.04 -4.90 -15.65
CA ARG A 18 5.73 -5.38 -15.20
C ARG A 18 5.96 -6.24 -13.96
N ASP A 19 5.78 -5.63 -12.80
CA ASP A 19 5.73 -6.31 -11.53
C ASP A 19 4.51 -7.26 -11.54
N PRO A 20 4.71 -8.59 -11.45
CA PRO A 20 3.63 -9.56 -11.46
C PRO A 20 2.57 -9.30 -10.38
N ASP A 21 2.95 -8.73 -9.23
CA ASP A 21 2.01 -8.37 -8.17
C ASP A 21 1.12 -7.19 -8.58
N ARG A 22 1.68 -6.20 -9.27
CA ARG A 22 0.89 -5.07 -9.79
C ARG A 22 -0.07 -5.50 -10.89
N VAL A 23 0.37 -6.39 -11.77
CA VAL A 23 -0.47 -6.95 -12.84
C VAL A 23 -1.64 -7.73 -12.24
N ALA A 24 -1.38 -8.60 -11.26
CA ALA A 24 -2.43 -9.33 -10.56
C ALA A 24 -3.38 -8.41 -9.78
N GLY A 25 -2.87 -7.31 -9.20
CA GLY A 25 -3.68 -6.27 -8.59
C GLY A 25 -4.66 -5.63 -9.60
N GLY A 26 -4.19 -5.35 -10.81
CA GLY A 26 -5.02 -4.81 -11.90
C GLY A 26 -6.15 -5.76 -12.30
N TYR A 27 -5.86 -7.06 -12.47
CA TYR A 27 -6.90 -8.05 -12.75
C TYR A 27 -7.92 -8.18 -11.60
N LYS A 28 -7.46 -8.15 -10.34
CA LYS A 28 -8.36 -8.14 -9.18
C LYS A 28 -9.27 -6.90 -9.16
N ALA A 29 -8.75 -5.74 -9.54
CA ALA A 29 -9.54 -4.52 -9.66
C ALA A 29 -10.58 -4.63 -10.78
N ALA A 30 -10.23 -5.22 -11.93
CA ALA A 30 -11.17 -5.47 -13.03
C ALA A 30 -12.33 -6.41 -12.62
N LEU A 31 -12.08 -7.36 -11.71
CA LEU A 31 -13.15 -8.22 -11.16
C LEU A 31 -14.12 -7.46 -10.23
N ALA A 32 -13.66 -6.42 -9.54
CA ALA A 32 -14.47 -5.62 -8.64
C ALA A 32 -15.18 -4.45 -9.34
N ASN A 33 -14.68 -4.00 -10.48
CA ASN A 33 -15.25 -2.87 -11.21
C ASN A 33 -16.57 -3.27 -11.91
N PRO A 34 -17.73 -2.71 -11.52
CA PRO A 34 -19.04 -3.05 -12.09
C PRO A 34 -19.15 -2.74 -13.59
N ASN A 35 -18.37 -1.77 -14.09
CA ASN A 35 -18.36 -1.37 -15.50
C ASN A 35 -17.55 -2.32 -16.38
N THR A 36 -16.93 -3.35 -15.81
CA THR A 36 -16.16 -4.33 -16.58
C THR A 36 -17.09 -5.34 -17.25
N THR A 37 -16.89 -5.52 -18.56
CA THR A 37 -17.66 -6.48 -19.36
C THR A 37 -17.56 -7.89 -18.79
N ARG A 38 -18.58 -8.73 -19.06
CA ARG A 38 -18.60 -10.13 -18.62
C ARG A 38 -17.39 -10.91 -19.13
N GLN A 39 -17.02 -10.68 -20.39
CA GLN A 39 -15.85 -11.30 -21.01
C GLN A 39 -14.54 -10.81 -20.39
N GLY A 40 -14.42 -9.50 -20.11
CA GLY A 40 -13.25 -8.93 -19.43
C GLY A 40 -13.05 -9.54 -18.04
N ARG A 41 -14.12 -9.73 -17.27
CA ARG A 41 -14.08 -10.41 -15.97
C ARG A 41 -13.69 -11.89 -16.09
N LYS A 42 -14.20 -12.61 -17.11
CA LYS A 42 -13.81 -14.01 -17.36
C LYS A 42 -12.30 -14.11 -17.65
N ASN A 43 -11.80 -13.23 -18.52
CA ASN A 43 -10.38 -13.19 -18.86
C ASN A 43 -9.51 -12.87 -17.64
N ALA A 44 -9.88 -11.85 -16.86
CA ALA A 44 -9.15 -11.49 -15.64
C ALA A 44 -9.10 -12.64 -14.61
N LYS A 45 -10.15 -13.47 -14.50
CA LYS A 45 -10.12 -14.68 -13.66
C LYS A 45 -9.15 -15.73 -14.21
N ALA A 46 -9.16 -15.97 -15.51
CA ALA A 46 -8.29 -16.95 -16.15
C ALA A 46 -6.81 -16.55 -16.00
N GLU A 47 -6.48 -15.28 -16.23
CA GLU A 47 -5.13 -14.74 -16.05
C GLU A 47 -4.64 -14.86 -14.61
N LEU A 48 -5.48 -14.54 -13.62
CA LEU A 48 -5.12 -14.71 -12.21
C LEU A 48 -4.82 -16.18 -11.89
N HIS A 49 -5.62 -17.10 -12.41
CA HIS A 49 -5.41 -18.54 -12.24
C HIS A 49 -4.11 -19.02 -12.91
N ALA A 50 -3.84 -18.58 -14.15
CA ALA A 50 -2.60 -18.89 -14.86
C ALA A 50 -1.36 -18.36 -14.12
N MET A 51 -1.48 -17.22 -13.44
CA MET A 51 -0.43 -16.67 -12.57
C MET A 51 -0.29 -17.38 -11.22
N GLY A 52 -1.04 -18.46 -10.96
CA GLY A 52 -1.06 -19.16 -9.69
C GLY A 52 -1.61 -18.32 -8.52
N ARG A 53 -2.30 -17.21 -8.82
CA ARG A 53 -2.84 -16.29 -7.82
C ARG A 53 -4.33 -16.50 -7.65
N SER A 54 -4.76 -16.76 -6.42
CA SER A 54 -6.20 -16.82 -6.14
C SER A 54 -6.83 -15.43 -6.23
N SER A 55 -7.92 -15.33 -6.98
CA SER A 55 -8.83 -14.17 -6.94
C SER A 55 -9.62 -14.12 -5.62
N HIS A 56 -9.68 -15.25 -4.92
CA HIS A 56 -10.46 -15.46 -3.71
C HIS A 56 -9.64 -15.11 -2.46
N VAL A 57 -10.09 -14.12 -1.68
CA VAL A 57 -9.59 -13.88 -0.32
C VAL A 57 -9.95 -15.07 0.57
N SER A 58 -8.99 -15.66 1.31
CA SER A 58 -9.23 -16.80 2.22
C SER A 58 -10.54 -16.64 3.01
N PHE A 59 -11.30 -17.73 3.19
CA PHE A 59 -12.57 -17.71 3.94
C PHE A 59 -12.41 -17.05 5.31
N MET A 60 -11.29 -17.30 6.00
CA MET A 60 -10.94 -16.64 7.26
C MET A 60 -10.83 -15.10 7.13
N THR A 61 -10.32 -14.61 6.00
CA THR A 61 -10.25 -13.18 5.69
C THR A 61 -11.63 -12.56 5.44
N LYS A 62 -12.56 -13.33 4.89
CA LYS A 62 -13.96 -12.91 4.74
C LYS A 62 -14.66 -12.92 6.10
N LEU A 63 -14.50 -14.00 6.87
CA LEU A 63 -15.09 -14.17 8.20
C LEU A 63 -14.63 -13.07 9.17
N LYS A 64 -13.33 -12.78 9.23
CA LYS A 64 -12.79 -11.67 10.05
C LYS A 64 -13.34 -10.31 9.63
N ARG A 65 -13.54 -10.06 8.34
CA ARG A 65 -14.18 -8.82 7.85
C ARG A 65 -15.65 -8.74 8.23
N ALA A 66 -16.39 -9.84 8.07
CA ALA A 66 -17.81 -9.93 8.40
C ALA A 66 -18.06 -9.73 9.90
N LEU A 67 -17.17 -10.27 10.75
CA LEU A 67 -17.21 -10.12 12.20
C LEU A 67 -16.61 -8.81 12.71
N GLY A 68 -16.22 -7.87 11.83
CA GLY A 68 -15.63 -6.59 12.23
C GLY A 68 -14.22 -6.67 12.82
N ILE A 69 -13.63 -7.86 12.89
CA ILE A 69 -12.26 -8.13 13.37
C ILE A 69 -11.26 -7.68 12.30
N ARG A 70 -11.10 -6.36 12.15
CA ARG A 70 -10.07 -5.77 11.31
C ARG A 70 -8.74 -5.88 12.06
N LYS A 71 -7.70 -6.45 11.42
CA LYS A 71 -6.33 -6.31 11.94
C LYS A 71 -6.04 -4.82 12.13
N THR A 72 -5.37 -4.49 13.23
CA THR A 72 -4.93 -3.14 13.60
C THR A 72 -4.61 -2.29 12.37
N PRO A 73 -5.12 -1.05 12.29
CA PRO A 73 -4.95 -0.23 11.11
C PRO A 73 -3.47 -0.15 10.76
N HIS A 74 -3.13 -0.43 9.50
CA HIS A 74 -1.75 -0.42 8.99
C HIS A 74 -0.99 0.90 9.29
N ARG A 75 -1.69 1.97 9.69
CA ARG A 75 -1.13 3.22 10.23
C ARG A 75 -0.38 3.02 11.56
N GLU A 76 -0.89 2.20 12.47
CA GLU A 76 -0.29 1.98 13.80
C GLU A 76 1.02 1.21 13.69
N ARG A 77 1.06 0.15 12.86
CA ARG A 77 2.27 -0.65 12.62
C ARG A 77 3.43 0.17 12.02
N LYS A 78 3.13 1.23 11.26
CA LYS A 78 4.15 2.19 10.78
C LYS A 78 4.54 3.20 11.84
N ALA A 79 3.65 3.58 12.76
CA ALA A 79 3.97 4.48 13.86
C ALA A 79 4.88 3.79 14.90
N GLU A 80 4.60 2.53 15.21
CA GLU A 80 5.41 1.71 16.12
C GLU A 80 6.77 1.38 15.52
N ALA A 81 6.83 0.91 14.27
CA ALA A 81 8.10 0.71 13.55
C ALA A 81 8.87 2.01 13.24
N ARG A 82 8.26 3.19 13.45
CA ARG A 82 8.93 4.50 13.43
C ARG A 82 9.48 4.87 14.81
N ARG A 83 8.76 4.54 15.89
CA ARG A 83 9.22 4.68 17.28
C ARG A 83 10.43 3.79 17.55
N GLU A 84 10.41 2.54 17.10
CA GLU A 84 11.51 1.59 17.26
C GLU A 84 12.76 1.94 16.45
N ARG A 85 12.61 2.65 15.31
CA ARG A 85 13.73 3.03 14.44
C ARG A 85 14.39 4.36 14.79
N GLY A 86 14.05 4.98 15.93
CA GLY A 86 14.87 6.05 16.51
C GLY A 86 15.04 7.32 15.67
N TYR A 87 14.16 7.59 14.70
CA TYR A 87 14.14 8.90 14.04
C TYR A 87 13.20 9.83 14.80
N GLY A 88 13.71 10.39 15.90
CA GLY A 88 13.06 11.47 16.63
C GLY A 88 12.66 12.60 15.67
N THR A 89 11.46 13.11 15.82
CA THR A 89 11.02 14.27 15.06
C THR A 89 11.96 15.43 15.38
N ARG A 90 12.43 16.17 14.36
CA ARG A 90 13.33 17.34 14.52
C ARG A 90 12.83 18.39 15.52
N ARG A 91 11.57 18.33 15.96
CA ARG A 91 10.97 19.17 17.00
C ARG A 91 11.51 18.89 18.42
N ASP A 92 11.99 17.69 18.71
CA ASP A 92 12.42 17.32 20.06
C ASP A 92 13.83 17.81 20.41
N ARG A 93 14.62 18.23 19.41
CA ARG A 93 16.01 18.65 19.61
C ARG A 93 16.13 20.07 20.21
N HIS A 94 15.13 20.92 19.99
CA HIS A 94 15.16 22.33 20.42
C HIS A 94 14.74 22.54 21.89
N ALA A 95 14.15 21.52 22.52
CA ALA A 95 13.75 21.58 23.92
C ALA A 95 14.89 21.27 24.91
N ARG A 96 16.07 20.86 24.42
CA ARG A 96 17.24 20.56 25.26
C ARG A 96 18.30 21.67 25.27
N GLU A 97 18.10 22.75 24.52
CA GLU A 97 19.10 23.84 24.40
C GLU A 97 18.79 25.05 25.32
N TYR A 98 17.83 24.95 26.24
CA TYR A 98 17.46 26.03 27.18
C TYR A 98 17.43 25.59 28.66
N GLU A 99 18.26 24.62 29.05
CA GLU A 99 18.65 24.45 30.46
C GLU A 99 20.09 24.97 30.63
N TYR A 100 20.24 26.24 30.98
CA TYR A 100 21.39 26.82 31.69
C TYR A 100 21.00 28.17 32.28
#